data_AF-A0A1I1VP23-F1
#
_entry.id   AF-A0A1I1VP23-F1
#
_cell.length_a   1.000
_cell.length_b   1.000
_cell.length_c   1.000
_cell.angle_alpha   90.00
_cell.angle_beta   90.00
_cell.angle_gamma   90.00
#
_symmetry.space_group_name_H-M   'P 1'
#
loop_
_entity.id
_entity.type
_entity.pdbx_description
1 polymer ?
#
loop_
_entity_poly.entity_id
_entity_poly.type
_entity_poly.pdbx_seq_one_letter_code
_entity_poly.pdbx_strand_id
1 'polypeptide(L)'
;MRHVTLSACASLVLLLGACSNGKATEAECAQFAAHFERLMAGGASPAEVDKTTRLAKDMAKDLQATCLSEGTAAEVRCALAADSMEALQRCGDAK
;
A
#
# COMPACT_ATOMS: atom_id res chain seq x y z
N MET A 1 -44.57 10.72 -18.59
CA MET A 1 -43.23 10.14 -18.86
C MET A 1 -42.50 10.14 -17.52
N ARG A 2 -42.55 9.06 -16.71
CA ARG A 2 -41.51 8.01 -16.57
C ARG A 2 -40.11 8.61 -16.79
N HIS A 3 -39.24 8.77 -15.79
CA HIS A 3 -38.76 7.72 -14.89
C HIS A 3 -38.48 8.19 -13.44
N VAL A 4 -38.89 7.33 -12.50
CA VAL A 4 -38.35 7.21 -11.15
C VAL A 4 -37.14 6.28 -11.24
N THR A 5 -35.97 6.69 -10.74
CA THR A 5 -34.87 5.77 -10.42
C THR A 5 -34.37 6.05 -9.02
N LEU A 6 -34.88 5.22 -8.10
CA LEU A 6 -34.19 4.76 -6.89
C LEU A 6 -32.72 4.44 -7.23
N SER A 7 -31.78 5.02 -6.49
CA SER A 7 -30.50 4.36 -6.21
C SER A 7 -30.24 4.50 -4.71
N ALA A 8 -30.80 3.54 -3.97
CA ALA A 8 -30.24 3.13 -2.69
C ALA A 8 -28.87 2.46 -2.93
N CYS A 9 -28.08 2.35 -1.86
CA CYS A 9 -26.69 1.85 -1.78
C CYS A 9 -25.67 2.97 -2.08
N ALA A 10 -24.85 3.43 -1.14
CA ALA A 10 -24.53 2.91 0.17
C ALA A 10 -24.18 4.09 1.07
N SER A 11 -24.73 4.09 2.27
CA SER A 11 -24.04 4.63 3.43
C SER A 11 -22.67 3.95 3.47
N LEU A 12 -21.66 4.55 2.86
CA LEU A 12 -20.28 4.21 3.16
C LEU A 12 -20.15 4.55 4.63
N VAL A 13 -20.24 3.49 5.41
CA VAL A 13 -19.79 3.42 6.77
C VAL A 13 -18.35 3.90 6.74
N LEU A 14 -18.15 5.21 6.86
CA LEU A 14 -16.94 5.80 7.39
C LEU A 14 -16.93 5.39 8.86
N LEU A 15 -16.66 4.10 9.08
CA LEU A 15 -15.78 3.63 10.13
C LEU A 15 -14.46 4.36 9.87
N LEU A 16 -14.45 5.63 10.23
CA LEU A 16 -13.32 6.29 10.83
C LEU A 16 -12.97 5.39 12.01
N GLY A 17 -12.19 4.35 11.71
CA GLY A 17 -11.48 3.53 12.66
C GLY A 17 -10.48 4.42 13.38
N ALA A 18 -11.02 5.30 14.22
CA ALA A 18 -10.35 5.82 15.39
C ALA A 18 -9.67 4.62 16.07
N CYS A 19 -8.37 4.76 16.32
CA CYS A 19 -7.48 3.79 16.94
C CYS A 19 -6.96 2.68 16.00
N SER A 20 -6.05 3.02 15.10
CA SER A 20 -5.22 2.00 14.44
C SER A 20 -3.72 2.28 14.61
N ASN A 21 -3.33 2.45 15.87
CA ASN A 21 -1.96 2.21 16.37
C ASN A 21 -1.67 0.70 16.58
N GLY A 22 -2.49 -0.19 15.98
CA GLY A 22 -2.28 -1.63 16.01
C GLY A 22 -1.23 -2.06 14.98
N LYS A 23 -0.74 -3.29 15.14
CA LYS A 23 0.07 -3.96 14.10
C LYS A 23 -0.67 -3.99 12.77
N ALA A 24 0.07 -3.90 11.69
CA ALA A 24 -0.45 -4.19 10.36
C ALA A 24 -0.90 -5.65 10.27
N THR A 25 -1.97 -5.88 9.50
CA THR A 25 -2.43 -7.22 9.18
C THR A 25 -1.59 -7.84 8.06
N GLU A 26 -1.63 -9.17 7.95
CA GLU A 26 -0.95 -9.88 6.86
C GLU A 26 -1.41 -9.43 5.47
N ALA A 27 -2.71 -9.18 5.32
CA ALA A 27 -3.27 -8.68 4.06
C ALA A 27 -2.76 -7.28 3.72
N GLU A 28 -2.65 -6.39 4.69
CA GLU A 28 -2.08 -5.04 4.50
C GLU A 28 -0.60 -5.11 4.13
N CYS A 29 0.17 -5.97 4.80
CA CYS A 29 1.59 -6.17 4.49
C CYS A 29 1.83 -6.78 3.11
N ALA A 30 0.99 -7.73 2.68
CA ALA A 30 1.05 -8.30 1.34
C ALA A 30 0.71 -7.25 0.27
N GLN A 31 -0.30 -6.41 0.52
CA GLN A 31 -0.63 -5.29 -0.37
C GLN A 31 0.52 -4.29 -0.46
N PHE A 32 1.17 -3.98 0.67
CA PHE A 32 2.30 -3.06 0.70
C PHE A 32 3.49 -3.60 -0.10
N ALA A 33 3.87 -4.85 0.10
CA ALA A 33 4.93 -5.50 -0.67
C ALA A 33 4.66 -5.46 -2.18
N ALA A 34 3.44 -5.80 -2.61
CA ALA A 34 3.05 -5.69 -4.01
C ALA A 34 3.02 -4.24 -4.53
N HIS A 35 2.68 -3.28 -3.68
CA HIS A 35 2.72 -1.86 -4.02
C HIS A 35 4.16 -1.36 -4.23
N PHE A 36 5.07 -1.73 -3.34
CA PHE A 36 6.49 -1.45 -3.47
C PHE A 36 7.07 -1.98 -4.79
N GLU A 37 6.74 -3.23 -5.16
CA GLU A 37 7.18 -3.81 -6.44
C GLU A 37 6.76 -2.95 -7.63
N ARG A 38 5.52 -2.45 -7.63
CA ARG A 38 4.98 -1.62 -8.70
C ARG A 38 5.68 -0.26 -8.77
N LEU A 39 5.94 0.39 -7.63
CA LEU A 39 6.65 1.67 -7.58
C LEU A 39 8.08 1.53 -8.13
N MET A 40 8.79 0.49 -7.71
CA MET A 40 10.14 0.20 -8.19
C MET A 40 10.19 -0.11 -9.69
N ALA A 41 9.26 -0.93 -10.19
CA ALA A 41 9.19 -1.25 -11.61
C ALA A 41 8.76 -0.05 -12.46
N GLY A 42 7.87 0.80 -11.94
CA GLY A 42 7.39 2.01 -12.61
C GLY A 42 8.47 3.09 -12.82
N GLY A 43 9.50 3.10 -11.97
CA GLY A 43 10.67 3.99 -12.12
C GLY A 43 11.78 3.43 -13.02
N ALA A 44 11.68 2.18 -13.47
CA ALA A 44 12.75 1.52 -14.23
C ALA A 44 12.73 1.91 -15.71
N SER A 45 13.92 2.04 -16.31
CA SER A 45 14.05 2.15 -17.76
C SER A 45 13.66 0.82 -18.45
N PRO A 46 13.19 0.83 -19.71
CA PRO A 46 12.87 -0.42 -20.42
C PRO A 46 14.03 -1.40 -20.52
N ALA A 47 15.27 -0.91 -20.54
CA ALA A 47 16.48 -1.74 -20.59
C ALA A 47 16.75 -2.48 -19.27
N GLU A 48 16.22 -2.00 -18.16
CA GLU A 48 16.51 -2.49 -16.81
C GLU A 48 15.30 -3.09 -16.10
N VAL A 49 14.10 -2.95 -16.66
CA VAL A 49 12.83 -3.34 -16.04
C VAL A 49 12.83 -4.78 -15.53
N ASP A 50 13.43 -5.73 -16.26
CA ASP A 50 13.51 -7.13 -15.86
C ASP A 50 14.41 -7.34 -14.62
N LYS A 51 15.53 -6.61 -14.56
CA LYS A 51 16.46 -6.67 -13.43
C LYS A 51 15.85 -5.97 -12.22
N THR A 52 15.27 -4.79 -12.43
CA THR A 52 14.63 -4.00 -11.37
C THR A 52 13.42 -4.74 -10.80
N THR A 53 12.61 -5.40 -11.63
CA THR A 53 11.48 -6.22 -11.17
C THR A 53 11.94 -7.41 -10.33
N ARG A 54 13.02 -8.10 -10.72
CA ARG A 54 13.58 -9.20 -9.91
C ARG A 54 14.07 -8.70 -8.56
N LEU A 55 14.85 -7.62 -8.55
CA LEU A 55 15.32 -6.99 -7.32
C LEU A 55 14.15 -6.56 -6.43
N ALA A 56 13.14 -5.91 -7.01
CA ALA A 56 11.98 -5.45 -6.29
C ALA A 56 11.18 -6.59 -5.65
N LYS A 57 11.03 -7.73 -6.34
CA LYS A 57 10.39 -8.94 -5.80
C LYS A 57 11.13 -9.53 -4.62
N ASP A 58 12.46 -9.55 -4.66
CA ASP A 58 13.24 -10.06 -3.54
C ASP A 58 13.16 -9.12 -2.34
N MET A 59 13.29 -7.81 -2.57
CA MET A 59 13.08 -6.80 -1.53
C MET A 59 11.66 -6.84 -0.95
N ALA A 60 10.63 -7.07 -1.76
CA ALA A 60 9.25 -7.11 -1.32
C ALA A 60 8.95 -8.24 -0.33
N LYS A 61 9.64 -9.38 -0.46
CA LYS A 61 9.54 -10.48 0.53
C LYS A 61 10.08 -10.04 1.89
N ASP A 62 11.26 -9.42 1.91
CA ASP A 62 11.87 -8.91 3.13
C ASP A 62 11.01 -7.79 3.74
N LEU A 63 10.49 -6.91 2.89
CA LEU A 63 9.58 -5.83 3.27
C LEU A 63 8.28 -6.36 3.91
N GLN A 64 7.69 -7.42 3.35
CA GLN A 64 6.52 -8.06 3.92
C GLN A 64 6.83 -8.65 5.30
N ALA A 65 7.97 -9.33 5.44
CA ALA A 65 8.40 -9.92 6.70
C ALA A 65 8.62 -8.84 7.78
N THR A 66 9.30 -7.73 7.44
CA THR A 66 9.49 -6.59 8.34
C THR A 66 8.16 -5.90 8.68
N CYS A 67 7.25 -5.78 7.71
CA CYS A 67 5.92 -5.23 7.97
C CYS A 67 5.14 -6.09 8.99
N LEU A 68 5.22 -7.41 8.89
CA LEU A 68 4.57 -8.33 9.83
C LEU A 68 5.21 -8.28 11.24
N SER A 69 6.54 -8.11 11.31
CA SER A 69 7.25 -8.06 12.60
C SER A 69 7.07 -6.73 13.31
N GLU A 70 7.16 -5.62 12.59
CA GLU A 70 7.40 -4.28 13.15
C GLU A 70 6.45 -3.20 12.63
N GLY A 71 5.73 -3.47 11.54
CA GLY A 71 4.86 -2.50 10.88
C GLY A 71 3.57 -2.21 11.65
N THR A 72 3.20 -0.95 11.68
CA THR A 72 1.89 -0.50 12.18
C THR A 72 0.91 -0.30 11.02
N ALA A 73 -0.39 -0.46 11.31
CA ALA A 73 -1.43 -0.20 10.32
C ALA A 73 -1.41 1.25 9.80
N ALA A 74 -0.95 2.21 10.60
CA ALA A 74 -0.79 3.61 10.19
C ALA A 74 0.33 3.78 9.15
N GLU A 75 1.52 3.23 9.42
CA GLU A 75 2.65 3.27 8.48
C GLU A 75 2.30 2.57 7.16
N VAL A 76 1.67 1.40 7.22
CA VAL A 76 1.32 0.63 6.02
C VAL A 76 0.27 1.36 5.18
N ARG A 77 -0.72 2.02 5.80
CA ARG A 77 -1.68 2.83 5.04
C ARG A 77 -1.08 4.08 4.44
N CYS A 78 -0.12 4.73 5.12
CA CYS A 78 0.66 5.81 4.51
C CYS A 78 1.41 5.28 3.29
N ALA A 79 2.11 4.15 3.44
CA ALA A 79 2.88 3.53 2.38
C ALA A 79 2.03 3.12 1.16
N LEU A 80 0.81 2.61 1.39
CA LEU A 80 -0.14 2.26 0.34
C LEU A 80 -0.72 3.49 -0.38
N ALA A 81 -0.74 4.65 0.29
CA ALA A 81 -1.19 5.92 -0.30
C ALA A 81 -0.07 6.65 -1.06
N ALA A 82 1.20 6.24 -0.88
CA ALA A 82 2.33 6.83 -1.58
C ALA A 82 2.30 6.47 -3.08
N ASP A 83 2.52 7.47 -3.93
CA ASP A 83 2.55 7.35 -5.39
C ASP A 83 3.96 7.30 -5.97
N SER A 84 4.98 7.50 -5.13
CA SER A 84 6.40 7.45 -5.50
C SER A 84 7.25 6.83 -4.40
N MET A 85 8.50 6.46 -4.73
CA MET A 85 9.47 5.95 -3.76
C MET A 85 9.86 7.02 -2.72
N GLU A 86 9.91 8.29 -3.14
CA GLU A 86 10.17 9.42 -2.24
C GLU A 86 9.00 9.66 -1.28
N ALA A 87 7.76 9.55 -1.75
CA ALA A 87 6.58 9.65 -0.89
C ALA A 87 6.54 8.48 0.11
N LEU A 88 6.92 7.28 -0.34
CA LEU A 88 6.99 6.09 0.50
C LEU A 88 8.02 6.25 1.63
N GLN A 89 9.20 6.80 1.34
CA GLN A 89 10.26 7.00 2.34
C GLN A 89 9.79 7.89 3.50
N ARG A 90 9.01 8.95 3.21
CA ARG A 90 8.46 9.86 4.23
C ARG A 90 7.50 9.18 5.21
N CYS A 91 6.89 8.07 4.82
CA CYS A 91 6.02 7.30 5.72
C CYS A 91 6.79 6.59 6.84
N GLY A 92 8.06 6.24 6.61
CA GLY A 92 8.95 5.64 7.60
C GLY A 92 9.71 6.65 8.45
N ASP A 93 9.97 7.84 7.91
CA ASP A 93 10.71 8.91 8.59
C ASP A 93 9.89 9.65 9.66
N ALA A 94 8.57 9.45 9.69
CA ALA A 94 7.65 10.11 10.63
C ALA A 94 7.61 9.47 12.04
N LYS A 95 8.58 8.62 12.37
CA LYS A 95 8.71 7.90 13.65
C LYS A 95 9.41 8.72 14.72
#